data_AF-N6Z398-F1
#
_entry.id   AF-N6Z398-F1
#
_cell.length_a   1.000
_cell.length_b   1.000
_cell.length_c   1.000
_cell.angle_alpha   90.00
_cell.angle_beta   90.00
_cell.angle_gamma   90.00
#
_symmetry.space_group_name_H-M   'P 1'
#
loop_
_entity.id
_entity.type
_entity.pdbx_description
1 polymer ?
#
loop_
_entity_poly.entity_id
_entity_poly.type
_entity_poly.pdbx_seq_one_letter_code
_entity_poly.pdbx_strand_id
1 'polypeptide(L)'
;GDVRQYGMAKEGLIARQFMLGVVQTAEGLPIYHEVFDGNTAETRTLLPTLSKVLERFPSVQRLVLVADRGLLSLDNLEALKAVRLASGKPLEFIVAVPGRRYNEFIDLLEPFHEQQCATATQEVISEQAWNDLRLVVAHDPVTAATKTQQRNERIDALIRQADQWSGKLTEQDEGVKHRGRKLSDSGAKARLYHAVSEAHLSRIIKVDLGEELFSYHIDEKAKRLAEMMDGKLLLVTNAEGLSAQSVIQRYKSLADIERGFKVLKSEIEIGPVYHRLPER
;
A
#
# COMPACT_ATOMS: atom_id res chain seq x y z
N GLY A 1 21.57 -17.51 -15.55
CA GLY A 1 22.57 -16.65 -14.88
C GLY A 1 22.25 -16.57 -13.40
N ASP A 2 23.09 -15.91 -12.60
CA ASP A 2 22.78 -15.68 -11.19
C ASP A 2 21.66 -14.62 -11.06
N VAL A 3 20.45 -15.07 -10.73
CA VAL A 3 19.25 -14.23 -10.58
C VAL A 3 19.28 -13.39 -9.29
N ARG A 4 20.27 -13.59 -8.43
CA ARG A 4 20.35 -12.87 -7.16
C ARG A 4 20.99 -11.51 -7.37
N GLN A 5 20.21 -10.46 -7.19
CA GLN A 5 20.61 -9.07 -7.35
C GLN A 5 20.46 -8.31 -6.03
N TYR A 6 21.25 -7.25 -5.85
CA TYR A 6 21.09 -6.34 -4.72
C TYR A 6 19.81 -5.52 -4.89
N GLY A 7 18.97 -5.50 -3.86
CA GLY A 7 17.75 -4.71 -3.82
C GLY A 7 17.33 -4.40 -2.39
N MET A 8 16.32 -3.53 -2.26
CA MET A 8 15.75 -3.18 -0.96
C MET A 8 14.96 -4.38 -0.44
N ALA A 9 15.38 -4.93 0.71
CA ALA A 9 14.67 -5.99 1.41
C ALA A 9 13.48 -5.43 2.20
N LYS A 10 12.57 -6.30 2.66
CA LYS A 10 11.40 -5.88 3.44
C LYS A 10 11.77 -5.26 4.79
N GLU A 11 12.96 -5.60 5.29
CA GLU A 11 13.58 -5.08 6.51
C GLU A 11 14.19 -3.68 6.31
N GLY A 12 14.14 -3.13 5.09
CA GLY A 12 14.65 -1.79 4.77
C GLY A 12 16.16 -1.73 4.55
N LEU A 13 16.82 -2.89 4.40
CA LEU A 13 18.25 -3.00 4.12
C LEU A 13 18.49 -3.38 2.67
N ILE A 14 19.60 -2.93 2.09
CA ILE A 14 20.03 -3.44 0.78
C ILE A 14 20.62 -4.83 0.99
N ALA A 15 19.95 -5.84 0.45
CA ALA A 15 20.37 -7.24 0.56
C ALA A 15 20.41 -7.89 -0.83
N ARG A 16 21.18 -8.96 -0.94
CA ARG A 16 21.18 -9.78 -2.13
C ARG A 16 19.98 -10.72 -2.08
N GLN A 17 19.07 -10.57 -3.02
CA GLN A 17 17.78 -11.26 -3.04
C GLN A 17 17.42 -11.74 -4.45
N PHE A 18 16.39 -12.56 -4.55
CA PHE A 18 15.69 -12.90 -5.80
C PHE A 18 14.19 -12.80 -5.53
N MET A 19 13.40 -12.61 -6.57
CA MET A 19 11.95 -12.50 -6.44
C MET A 19 11.29 -13.81 -6.89
N LEU A 20 10.39 -14.35 -6.07
CA LEU A 20 9.57 -15.50 -6.42
C LEU A 20 8.14 -15.05 -6.70
N GLY A 21 7.70 -15.17 -7.94
CA GLY A 21 6.30 -15.02 -8.33
C GLY A 21 5.59 -16.37 -8.26
N VAL A 22 4.37 -16.39 -7.70
CA VAL A 22 3.52 -17.59 -7.65
C VAL A 22 2.12 -17.20 -8.09
N VAL A 23 1.52 -18.06 -8.92
CA VAL A 23 0.13 -17.98 -9.36
C VAL A 23 -0.60 -19.18 -8.81
N GLN A 24 -1.78 -18.95 -8.27
CA GLN A 24 -2.62 -19.99 -7.68
C GLN A 24 -4.09 -19.77 -8.02
N THR A 25 -4.87 -20.85 -7.89
CA THR A 25 -6.32 -20.79 -8.05
C THR A 25 -6.98 -20.10 -6.86
N ALA A 26 -8.30 -19.86 -6.97
CA ALA A 26 -9.08 -19.27 -5.88
C ALA A 26 -9.10 -20.16 -4.61
N GLU A 27 -8.90 -21.47 -4.77
CA GLU A 27 -8.81 -22.46 -3.71
C GLU A 27 -7.39 -22.57 -3.12
N GLY A 28 -6.43 -21.75 -3.58
CA GLY A 28 -5.05 -21.73 -3.09
C GLY A 28 -4.13 -22.78 -3.71
N LEU A 29 -4.55 -23.47 -4.78
CA LEU A 29 -3.71 -24.45 -5.47
C LEU A 29 -2.68 -23.74 -6.35
N PRO A 30 -1.35 -23.92 -6.13
CA PRO A 30 -0.34 -23.29 -6.98
C PRO A 30 -0.35 -23.90 -8.38
N ILE A 31 -0.50 -23.07 -9.41
CA ILE A 31 -0.56 -23.49 -10.82
C ILE A 31 0.66 -23.06 -11.63
N TYR A 32 1.40 -22.05 -11.15
CA TYR A 32 2.61 -21.56 -11.81
C TYR A 32 3.52 -20.86 -10.79
N HIS A 33 4.83 -20.93 -11.02
CA HIS A 33 5.81 -20.15 -10.27
C HIS A 33 6.94 -19.71 -11.21
N GLU A 34 7.59 -18.60 -10.87
CA GLU A 34 8.73 -18.09 -11.61
C GLU A 34 9.70 -17.34 -10.68
N VAL A 35 10.99 -17.51 -10.94
CA VAL A 35 12.04 -16.77 -10.25
C VAL A 35 12.52 -15.63 -11.14
N PHE A 36 12.45 -14.41 -10.62
CA PHE A 36 12.90 -13.17 -11.26
C PHE A 36 14.14 -12.62 -10.56
N ASP A 37 14.86 -11.74 -11.25
CA ASP A 37 15.99 -11.03 -10.67
C ASP A 37 15.57 -10.20 -9.46
N GLY A 38 16.35 -10.22 -8.39
CA GLY A 38 15.98 -9.60 -7.10
C GLY A 38 15.80 -8.08 -7.08
N ASN A 39 16.18 -7.39 -8.15
CA ASN A 39 15.99 -5.96 -8.34
C ASN A 39 14.86 -5.65 -9.34
N THR A 40 14.11 -6.67 -9.80
CA THR A 40 12.95 -6.50 -10.68
C THR A 40 11.81 -5.83 -9.90
N ALA A 41 11.21 -4.79 -10.45
CA ALA A 41 10.00 -4.20 -9.87
C ALA A 41 8.81 -5.16 -10.04
N GLU A 42 8.02 -5.37 -8.98
CA GLU A 42 6.84 -6.25 -9.00
C GLU A 42 5.87 -5.91 -10.15
N THR A 43 5.69 -4.62 -10.46
CA THR A 43 4.83 -4.19 -11.58
C THR A 43 5.24 -4.77 -12.93
N ARG A 44 6.53 -5.12 -13.12
CA ARG A 44 7.05 -5.68 -14.38
C ARG A 44 6.87 -7.19 -14.50
N THR A 45 6.50 -7.89 -13.43
CA THR A 45 6.37 -9.36 -13.45
C THR A 45 4.97 -9.81 -13.86
N LEU A 46 3.96 -8.96 -13.72
CA LEU A 46 2.55 -9.32 -13.94
C LEU A 46 2.27 -9.81 -15.36
N LEU A 47 2.54 -8.99 -16.37
CA LEU A 47 2.22 -9.33 -17.77
C LEU A 47 3.01 -10.54 -18.28
N PRO A 48 4.34 -10.65 -18.08
CA PRO A 48 5.08 -11.85 -18.49
C PRO A 48 4.56 -13.13 -17.83
N THR A 49 4.25 -13.07 -16.54
CA THR A 49 3.68 -14.21 -15.81
C THR A 49 2.33 -14.59 -16.38
N LEU A 50 1.47 -13.61 -16.63
CA LEU A 50 0.14 -13.82 -17.18
C LEU A 50 0.20 -14.46 -18.57
N SER A 51 1.07 -13.96 -19.47
CA SER A 51 1.26 -14.54 -20.80
C SER A 51 1.61 -16.03 -20.73
N LYS A 52 2.57 -16.40 -19.87
CA LYS A 52 3.00 -17.80 -19.71
C LYS A 52 1.90 -18.68 -19.12
N VAL A 53 1.10 -18.16 -18.19
CA VAL A 53 -0.05 -18.89 -17.63
C VAL A 53 -1.11 -19.13 -18.71
N LEU A 54 -1.41 -18.12 -19.54
CA LEU A 54 -2.36 -18.27 -20.65
C LEU A 54 -1.88 -19.24 -21.72
N GLU A 55 -0.59 -19.21 -22.06
CA GLU A 55 0.03 -20.18 -22.98
C GLU A 55 -0.02 -21.61 -22.42
N ARG A 56 0.19 -21.77 -21.11
CA ARG A 56 0.14 -23.07 -20.44
C ARG A 56 -1.27 -23.65 -20.37
N PHE A 57 -2.30 -22.80 -20.24
CA PHE A 57 -3.69 -23.21 -20.08
C PHE A 57 -4.60 -22.63 -21.19
N PRO A 58 -4.40 -23.02 -22.46
CA PRO A 58 -5.10 -22.42 -23.60
C PRO A 58 -6.60 -22.76 -23.63
N SER A 59 -7.04 -23.79 -22.90
CA SER A 59 -8.44 -24.20 -22.82
C SER A 59 -9.29 -23.34 -21.88
N VAL A 60 -8.67 -22.43 -21.10
CA VAL A 60 -9.38 -21.57 -20.15
C VAL A 60 -10.33 -20.63 -20.87
N GLN A 61 -11.63 -20.80 -20.59
CA GLN A 61 -12.70 -20.02 -21.23
C GLN A 61 -12.98 -18.70 -20.52
N ARG A 62 -12.64 -18.60 -19.24
CA ARG A 62 -12.83 -17.43 -18.40
C ARG A 62 -11.74 -17.39 -17.35
N LEU A 63 -11.08 -16.24 -17.21
CA LEU A 63 -10.05 -16.01 -16.21
C LEU A 63 -10.33 -14.67 -15.53
N VAL A 64 -10.41 -14.70 -14.20
CA VAL A 64 -10.47 -13.50 -13.35
C VAL A 64 -9.13 -13.38 -12.63
N LEU A 65 -8.28 -12.46 -13.07
CA LEU A 65 -7.03 -12.14 -12.40
C LEU A 65 -7.30 -11.33 -11.14
N VAL A 66 -6.86 -11.80 -9.98
CA VAL A 66 -6.91 -11.02 -8.73
C VAL A 66 -5.49 -10.63 -8.34
N ALA A 67 -5.21 -9.32 -8.20
CA ALA A 67 -3.86 -8.82 -7.96
C ALA A 67 -3.82 -7.73 -6.87
N ASP A 68 -2.79 -7.76 -6.03
CA ASP A 68 -2.55 -6.74 -5.00
C ASP A 68 -2.02 -5.43 -5.62
N ARG A 69 -2.14 -4.36 -4.83
CA ARG A 69 -1.76 -2.98 -5.15
C ARG A 69 -0.31 -2.83 -5.64
N GLY A 70 0.60 -3.71 -5.21
CA GLY A 70 2.02 -3.69 -5.59
C GLY A 70 2.23 -3.97 -7.08
N LEU A 71 1.31 -4.72 -7.69
CA LEU A 71 1.34 -5.11 -9.09
C LEU A 71 0.61 -4.10 -10.00
N LEU A 72 -0.06 -3.09 -9.45
CA LEU A 72 -0.85 -2.14 -10.23
C LEU A 72 -0.07 -0.85 -10.59
N SER A 73 0.08 -0.64 -11.90
CA SER A 73 0.36 0.64 -12.54
C SER A 73 -0.79 0.99 -13.50
N LEU A 74 -0.84 2.25 -13.96
CA LEU A 74 -1.76 2.66 -15.03
C LEU A 74 -1.51 1.83 -16.31
N ASP A 75 -0.24 1.69 -16.68
CA ASP A 75 0.17 0.89 -17.84
C ASP A 75 -0.29 -0.57 -17.71
N ASN A 76 -0.19 -1.16 -16.52
CA ASN A 76 -0.69 -2.51 -16.29
C ASN A 76 -2.20 -2.58 -16.42
N LEU A 77 -2.96 -1.60 -15.92
CA LEU A 77 -4.41 -1.61 -16.04
C LEU A 77 -4.86 -1.57 -17.51
N GLU A 78 -4.27 -0.69 -18.32
CA GLU A 78 -4.57 -0.64 -19.76
C GLU A 78 -4.09 -1.89 -20.51
N ALA A 79 -2.92 -2.42 -20.16
CA ALA A 79 -2.44 -3.67 -20.73
C ALA A 79 -3.39 -4.84 -20.41
N LEU A 80 -3.87 -4.96 -19.16
CA LEU A 80 -4.83 -6.00 -18.76
C LEU A 80 -6.14 -5.89 -19.54
N LYS A 81 -6.66 -4.68 -19.77
CA LYS A 81 -7.86 -4.44 -20.60
C LYS A 81 -7.68 -4.91 -22.05
N ALA A 82 -6.46 -4.85 -22.57
CA ALA A 82 -6.15 -5.30 -23.93
C ALA A 82 -5.99 -6.84 -24.05
N VAL A 83 -5.75 -7.55 -22.95
CA VAL A 83 -5.57 -9.02 -22.99
C VAL A 83 -6.86 -9.72 -23.41
N ARG A 84 -6.70 -10.72 -24.28
CA ARG A 84 -7.76 -11.64 -24.70
C ARG A 84 -7.32 -13.08 -24.42
N LEU A 85 -8.27 -13.91 -24.00
CA LEU A 85 -8.08 -15.35 -23.87
C LEU A 85 -8.09 -16.00 -25.26
N ALA A 86 -7.63 -17.25 -25.36
CA ALA A 86 -7.70 -18.02 -26.60
C ALA A 86 -9.14 -18.16 -27.15
N SER A 87 -10.14 -18.09 -26.25
CA SER A 87 -11.57 -18.06 -26.60
C SER A 87 -12.04 -16.74 -27.23
N GLY A 88 -11.19 -15.72 -27.31
CA GLY A 88 -11.52 -14.36 -27.76
C GLY A 88 -12.18 -13.49 -26.69
N LYS A 89 -12.53 -14.04 -25.53
CA LYS A 89 -13.10 -13.26 -24.41
C LYS A 89 -12.05 -12.35 -23.78
N PRO A 90 -12.45 -11.16 -23.27
CA PRO A 90 -11.55 -10.31 -22.50
C PRO A 90 -11.09 -11.02 -21.21
N LEU A 91 -9.87 -10.69 -20.80
CA LEU A 91 -9.44 -10.99 -19.44
C LEU A 91 -10.28 -10.19 -18.45
N GLU A 92 -10.80 -10.86 -17.43
CA GLU A 92 -11.41 -10.20 -16.29
C GLU A 92 -10.36 -9.99 -15.19
N PHE A 93 -10.48 -8.93 -14.41
CA PHE A 93 -9.56 -8.67 -13.31
C PHE A 93 -10.25 -7.99 -12.12
N ILE A 94 -9.66 -8.17 -10.94
CA ILE A 94 -9.96 -7.46 -9.70
C ILE A 94 -8.62 -6.99 -9.15
N VAL A 95 -8.40 -5.68 -9.10
CA VAL A 95 -7.10 -5.13 -8.66
C VAL A 95 -7.30 -4.04 -7.63
N ALA A 96 -6.51 -4.08 -6.56
CA ALA A 96 -6.55 -3.04 -5.54
C ALA A 96 -5.90 -1.73 -6.00
N VAL A 97 -6.58 -0.63 -5.69
CA VAL A 97 -6.06 0.72 -5.94
C VAL A 97 -4.96 1.03 -4.93
N PRO A 98 -3.75 1.45 -5.36
CA PRO A 98 -2.70 1.85 -4.44
C PRO A 98 -3.06 3.19 -3.78
N GLY A 99 -2.78 3.31 -2.47
CA GLY A 99 -3.12 4.49 -1.67
C GLY A 99 -2.66 5.84 -2.24
N ARG A 100 -1.56 5.86 -3.01
CA ARG A 100 -1.07 7.06 -3.70
C ARG A 100 -2.06 7.65 -4.72
N ARG A 101 -3.01 6.85 -5.22
CA ARG A 101 -4.02 7.21 -6.21
C ARG A 101 -5.39 7.51 -5.60
N TYR A 102 -5.56 7.41 -4.28
CA TYR A 102 -6.86 7.66 -3.63
C TYR A 102 -7.42 9.06 -3.92
N ASN A 103 -6.55 10.03 -4.20
CA ASN A 103 -6.95 11.38 -4.60
C ASN A 103 -7.80 11.42 -5.87
N GLU A 104 -7.66 10.44 -6.77
CA GLU A 104 -8.46 10.35 -8.00
C GLU A 104 -9.92 9.94 -7.75
N PHE A 105 -10.23 9.49 -6.54
CA PHE A 105 -11.53 8.93 -6.17
C PHE A 105 -12.25 9.76 -5.09
N ILE A 106 -11.72 10.92 -4.70
CA ILE A 106 -12.28 11.73 -3.60
C ILE A 106 -13.74 12.08 -3.87
N ASP A 107 -14.03 12.68 -5.03
CA ASP A 107 -15.37 13.14 -5.39
C ASP A 107 -16.39 11.99 -5.48
N LEU A 108 -15.92 10.79 -5.86
CA LEU A 108 -16.73 9.57 -5.88
C LEU A 108 -16.99 9.04 -4.47
N LEU A 109 -16.00 9.14 -3.58
CA LEU A 109 -16.04 8.51 -2.25
C LEU A 109 -16.67 9.39 -1.18
N GLU A 110 -16.66 10.71 -1.33
CA GLU A 110 -17.19 11.65 -0.34
C GLU A 110 -18.69 11.40 -0.04
N PRO A 111 -19.60 11.28 -1.04
CA PRO A 111 -21.00 10.98 -0.77
C PRO A 111 -21.20 9.63 -0.07
N PHE A 112 -20.46 8.60 -0.50
CA PHE A 112 -20.50 7.28 0.13
C PHE A 112 -20.00 7.33 1.58
N HIS A 113 -18.97 8.13 1.86
CA HIS A 113 -18.44 8.27 3.20
C HIS A 113 -19.45 8.93 4.14
N GLU A 114 -19.99 10.07 3.75
CA GLU A 114 -20.94 10.84 4.57
C GLU A 114 -22.24 10.08 4.83
N GLN A 115 -22.77 9.42 3.81
CA GLN A 115 -24.08 8.79 3.88
C GLN A 115 -24.06 7.40 4.54
N GLN A 116 -22.97 6.65 4.36
CA GLN A 116 -22.96 5.22 4.71
C GLN A 116 -21.81 4.81 5.63
N CYS A 117 -20.64 5.47 5.55
CA CYS A 117 -19.47 5.04 6.32
C CYS A 117 -19.37 5.71 7.69
N ALA A 118 -19.66 7.01 7.79
CA ALA A 118 -19.38 7.82 8.98
C ALA A 118 -20.06 7.29 10.25
N THR A 119 -21.20 6.62 10.10
CA THR A 119 -21.99 6.03 11.20
C THR A 119 -22.03 4.51 11.16
N ALA A 120 -21.23 3.87 10.29
CA ALA A 120 -21.22 2.43 10.13
C ALA A 120 -20.69 1.72 11.38
N THR A 121 -21.37 0.64 11.80
CA THR A 121 -20.92 -0.27 12.86
C THR A 121 -20.45 -1.62 12.31
N GLN A 122 -20.71 -1.89 11.03
CA GLN A 122 -20.31 -3.09 10.31
C GLN A 122 -19.70 -2.67 8.96
N GLU A 123 -19.02 -3.62 8.30
CA GLU A 123 -18.45 -3.36 6.99
C GLU A 123 -19.55 -2.96 5.99
N VAL A 124 -19.35 -1.82 5.32
CA VAL A 124 -20.24 -1.33 4.26
C VAL A 124 -19.52 -1.42 2.93
N ILE A 125 -20.25 -1.84 1.90
CA ILE A 125 -19.74 -2.02 0.54
C ILE A 125 -20.56 -1.16 -0.41
N SER A 126 -19.88 -0.42 -1.27
CA SER A 126 -20.48 0.37 -2.34
C SER A 126 -19.79 0.10 -3.67
N GLU A 127 -20.50 0.37 -4.75
CA GLU A 127 -20.04 0.19 -6.12
C GLU A 127 -20.38 1.41 -6.95
N GLN A 128 -19.41 1.87 -7.73
CA GLN A 128 -19.54 3.03 -8.62
C GLN A 128 -18.91 2.75 -9.97
N ALA A 129 -19.39 3.41 -11.02
CA ALA A 129 -18.75 3.35 -12.33
C ALA A 129 -17.52 4.28 -12.36
N TRP A 130 -16.43 3.82 -12.97
CA TRP A 130 -15.20 4.60 -13.13
C TRP A 130 -14.41 4.13 -14.37
N ASN A 131 -14.19 5.01 -15.35
CA ASN A 131 -13.41 4.73 -16.57
C ASN A 131 -13.79 3.41 -17.27
N ASP A 132 -15.07 3.21 -17.55
CA ASP A 132 -15.64 1.97 -18.14
C ASP A 132 -15.40 0.69 -17.31
N LEU A 133 -14.97 0.85 -16.06
CA LEU A 133 -14.77 -0.19 -15.06
C LEU A 133 -15.68 0.05 -13.86
N ARG A 134 -15.67 -0.90 -12.94
CA ARG A 134 -16.35 -0.82 -11.65
C ARG A 134 -15.34 -0.50 -10.57
N LEU A 135 -15.61 0.53 -9.78
CA LEU A 135 -14.95 0.82 -8.52
C LEU A 135 -15.78 0.21 -7.41
N VAL A 136 -15.29 -0.88 -6.81
CA VAL A 136 -15.90 -1.53 -5.65
C VAL A 136 -15.14 -1.11 -4.41
N VAL A 137 -15.85 -0.61 -3.40
CA VAL A 137 -15.28 -0.04 -2.19
C VAL A 137 -15.84 -0.75 -0.98
N ALA A 138 -14.99 -1.27 -0.11
CA ALA A 138 -15.38 -1.71 1.23
C ALA A 138 -14.82 -0.75 2.27
N HIS A 139 -15.61 -0.43 3.29
CA HIS A 139 -15.20 0.32 4.46
C HIS A 139 -15.41 -0.51 5.72
N ASP A 140 -14.30 -0.81 6.40
CA ASP A 140 -14.30 -1.43 7.73
C ASP A 140 -14.21 -0.33 8.81
N PRO A 141 -15.29 -0.07 9.57
CA PRO A 141 -15.32 1.01 10.56
C PRO A 141 -14.38 0.74 11.76
N VAL A 142 -14.12 -0.52 12.11
CA VAL A 142 -13.23 -0.87 13.23
C VAL A 142 -11.78 -0.59 12.86
N THR A 143 -11.37 -1.04 11.66
CA THR A 143 -10.05 -0.71 11.12
C THR A 143 -9.90 0.79 10.92
N ALA A 144 -10.97 1.49 10.50
CA ALA A 144 -10.94 2.93 10.32
C ALA A 144 -10.65 3.68 11.63
N ALA A 145 -11.45 3.41 12.67
CA ALA A 145 -11.27 4.01 13.99
C ALA A 145 -9.87 3.75 14.56
N THR A 146 -9.38 2.50 14.46
CA THR A 146 -8.04 2.12 14.93
C THR A 146 -6.94 2.93 14.23
N LYS A 147 -7.00 3.04 12.90
CA LYS A 147 -6.01 3.81 12.12
C LYS A 147 -6.08 5.31 12.43
N THR A 148 -7.28 5.86 12.58
CA THR A 148 -7.48 7.26 12.93
C THR A 148 -6.89 7.56 14.31
N GLN A 149 -7.18 6.73 15.31
CA GLN A 149 -6.61 6.87 16.65
C GLN A 149 -5.09 6.81 16.62
N GLN A 150 -4.50 5.77 16.02
CA GLN A 150 -3.04 5.63 15.93
C GLN A 150 -2.37 6.81 15.22
N ARG A 151 -3.01 7.36 14.18
CA ARG A 151 -2.51 8.54 13.49
C ARG A 151 -2.56 9.77 14.40
N ASN A 152 -3.68 10.00 15.09
CA ASN A 152 -3.85 11.13 15.99
C ASN A 152 -2.86 11.07 17.16
N GLU A 153 -2.65 9.90 17.77
CA GLU A 153 -1.64 9.71 18.82
C GLU A 153 -0.22 10.08 18.36
N ARG A 154 0.15 9.73 17.10
CA ARG A 154 1.44 10.12 16.51
C ARG A 154 1.52 11.62 16.24
N ILE A 155 0.44 12.23 15.73
CA ILE A 155 0.36 13.68 15.53
C ILE A 155 0.55 14.40 16.87
N ASP A 156 -0.18 13.99 17.90
CA ASP A 156 -0.09 14.59 19.24
C ASP A 156 1.31 14.44 19.85
N ALA A 157 1.96 13.28 19.64
CA ALA A 157 3.33 13.07 20.09
C ALA A 157 4.33 14.03 19.42
N LEU A 158 4.19 14.26 18.11
CA LEU A 158 5.03 15.19 17.36
C LEU A 158 4.76 16.64 17.74
N ILE A 159 3.49 17.02 17.96
CA ILE A 159 3.11 18.34 18.44
C ILE A 159 3.73 18.60 19.82
N ARG A 160 3.61 17.65 20.76
CA ARG A 160 4.25 17.78 22.09
C ARG A 160 5.77 17.95 21.99
N GLN A 161 6.43 17.27 21.05
CA GLN A 161 7.87 17.45 20.82
C GLN A 161 8.17 18.83 20.25
N ALA A 162 7.37 19.31 19.29
CA ALA A 162 7.52 20.64 18.72
C ALA A 162 7.31 21.73 19.79
N ASP A 163 6.30 21.60 20.64
CA ASP A 163 6.02 22.54 21.74
C ASP A 163 7.16 22.58 22.75
N GLN A 164 7.75 21.43 23.09
CA GLN A 164 8.95 21.37 23.94
C GLN A 164 10.14 22.09 23.32
N TRP A 165 10.35 21.97 22.01
CA TRP A 165 11.43 22.69 21.32
C TRP A 165 11.16 24.18 21.20
N SER A 166 9.92 24.57 20.93
CA SER A 166 9.49 25.97 20.92
C SER A 166 9.71 26.62 22.29
N GLY A 167 9.21 26.00 23.36
CA GLY A 167 9.44 26.48 24.73
C GLY A 167 10.91 26.59 25.09
N LYS A 168 11.73 25.61 24.69
CA LYS A 168 13.18 25.66 24.90
C LYS A 168 13.86 26.80 24.12
N LEU A 169 13.43 27.07 22.89
CA LEU A 169 13.97 28.20 22.11
C LEU A 169 13.63 29.52 22.80
N THR A 170 12.39 29.70 23.23
CA THR A 170 11.95 30.87 24.01
C THR A 170 12.76 31.05 25.30
N GLU A 171 12.91 29.99 26.09
CA GLU A 171 13.74 30.01 27.31
C GLU A 171 15.19 30.42 27.01
N GLN A 172 15.76 29.95 25.91
CA GLN A 172 17.12 30.30 25.50
C GLN A 172 17.25 31.77 25.08
N ASP A 173 16.23 32.35 24.44
CA ASP A 173 16.18 33.77 24.06
C ASP A 173 16.00 34.68 25.28
N GLU A 174 15.27 34.21 26.29
CA GLU A 174 15.15 34.86 27.61
C GLU A 174 16.41 34.69 28.48
N GLY A 175 17.42 33.97 28.00
CA GLY A 175 18.72 33.82 28.66
C GLY A 175 18.83 32.66 29.65
N VAL A 176 17.85 31.75 29.69
CA VAL A 176 17.90 30.53 30.51
C VAL A 176 18.99 29.59 30.00
N LYS A 177 19.86 29.14 30.91
CA LYS A 177 20.97 28.23 30.59
C LYS A 177 20.58 26.78 30.80
N HIS A 178 20.63 25.99 29.74
CA HIS A 178 20.49 24.53 29.81
C HIS A 178 21.84 23.82 29.65
N ARG A 179 21.95 22.61 30.20
CA ARG A 179 23.09 21.71 29.93
C ARG A 179 23.07 21.23 28.48
N GLY A 180 24.25 21.16 27.86
CA GLY A 180 24.44 20.64 26.51
C GLY A 180 24.46 21.72 25.42
N ARG A 181 24.48 21.28 24.15
CA ARG A 181 24.48 22.19 22.98
C ARG A 181 23.15 22.94 22.90
N LYS A 182 23.23 24.25 22.68
CA LYS A 182 22.08 25.13 22.41
C LYS A 182 21.25 24.58 21.24
N LEU A 183 19.92 24.57 21.38
CA LEU A 183 19.03 24.34 20.26
C LEU A 183 19.02 25.62 19.38
N SER A 184 18.91 25.43 18.07
CA SER A 184 18.68 26.49 17.09
C SER A 184 17.39 26.20 16.34
N ASP A 185 16.73 27.21 15.80
CA ASP A 185 15.54 27.07 14.96
C ASP A 185 15.76 26.12 13.80
N SER A 186 16.88 26.26 13.08
CA SER A 186 17.27 25.36 12.00
C SER A 186 17.42 23.90 12.47
N GLY A 187 17.93 23.69 13.69
CA GLY A 187 18.06 22.37 14.29
C GLY A 187 16.72 21.78 14.71
N ALA A 188 15.81 22.60 15.26
CA ALA A 188 14.44 22.19 15.60
C ALA A 188 13.64 21.83 14.33
N LYS A 189 13.73 22.66 13.28
CA LYS A 189 13.13 22.42 11.95
C LYS A 189 13.57 21.08 11.38
N ALA A 190 14.88 20.84 11.29
CA ALA A 190 15.41 19.60 10.73
C ALA A 190 14.94 18.37 11.54
N ARG A 191 14.97 18.45 12.87
CA ARG A 191 14.51 17.34 13.74
C ARG A 191 13.02 17.06 13.55
N LEU A 192 12.17 18.09 13.54
CA LEU A 192 10.73 17.91 13.34
C LEU A 192 10.46 17.35 11.95
N TYR A 193 11.12 17.88 10.92
CA TYR A 193 10.95 17.41 9.55
C TYR A 193 11.28 15.92 9.41
N HIS A 194 12.40 15.47 9.98
CA HIS A 194 12.77 14.05 9.98
C HIS A 194 11.76 13.21 10.75
N ALA A 195 11.38 13.61 11.97
CA ALA A 195 10.40 12.87 12.78
C ALA A 195 9.02 12.75 12.08
N VAL A 196 8.56 13.83 11.44
CA VAL A 196 7.33 13.85 10.65
C VAL A 196 7.43 12.92 9.43
N SER A 197 8.58 12.92 8.75
CA SER A 197 8.85 12.05 7.60
C SER A 197 8.88 10.57 7.98
N GLU A 198 9.58 10.22 9.06
CA GLU A 198 9.65 8.87 9.61
C GLU A 198 8.29 8.37 10.10
N ALA A 199 7.45 9.26 10.64
CA ALA A 199 6.08 8.96 11.01
C ALA A 199 5.11 8.86 9.82
N HIS A 200 5.57 9.12 8.59
CA HIS A 200 4.76 9.22 7.37
C HIS A 200 3.65 10.29 7.43
N LEU A 201 3.89 11.38 8.15
CA LEU A 201 2.95 12.46 8.37
C LEU A 201 3.25 13.74 7.56
N SER A 202 4.22 13.71 6.64
CA SER A 202 4.63 14.90 5.85
C SER A 202 3.52 15.51 4.98
N ARG A 203 2.42 14.78 4.75
CA ARG A 203 1.22 15.34 4.09
C ARG A 203 0.36 16.17 5.05
N ILE A 204 0.40 15.86 6.34
CA ILE A 204 -0.47 16.43 7.38
C ILE A 204 0.29 17.49 8.17
N ILE A 205 1.51 17.22 8.62
CA ILE A 205 2.33 18.18 9.36
C ILE A 205 3.33 18.79 8.38
N LYS A 206 3.26 20.10 8.20
CA LYS A 206 4.13 20.88 7.32
C LYS A 206 5.09 21.70 8.16
N VAL A 207 6.37 21.35 8.10
CA VAL A 207 7.42 22.12 8.76
C VAL A 207 7.88 23.23 7.82
N ASP A 208 7.85 24.47 8.28
CA ASP A 208 8.18 25.63 7.45
C ASP A 208 9.70 25.80 7.40
N LEU A 209 10.34 25.10 6.47
CA LEU A 209 11.81 25.10 6.34
C LEU A 209 12.38 26.44 5.85
N GLY A 210 11.56 27.26 5.18
CA GLY A 210 11.97 28.54 4.60
C GLY A 210 11.88 29.74 5.54
N GLU A 211 11.14 29.62 6.63
CA GLU A 211 11.02 30.70 7.63
C GLU A 211 12.34 30.89 8.39
N GLU A 212 12.51 32.00 9.10
CA GLU A 212 13.66 32.20 9.99
C GLU A 212 13.45 31.43 11.31
N LEU A 213 12.30 31.65 11.94
CA LEU A 213 11.90 31.03 13.20
C LEU A 213 11.30 29.63 13.01
N PHE A 214 11.42 28.78 14.03
CA PHE A 214 10.82 27.46 14.06
C PHE A 214 9.29 27.54 14.06
N SER A 215 8.69 27.15 12.93
CA SER A 215 7.25 27.03 12.77
C SER A 215 6.85 25.78 11.98
N TYR A 216 5.60 25.38 12.19
CA TYR A 216 4.95 24.32 11.46
C TYR A 216 3.44 24.57 11.45
N HIS A 217 2.72 23.92 10.53
CA HIS A 217 1.28 23.94 10.49
C HIS A 217 0.69 22.56 10.16
N ILE A 218 -0.57 22.36 10.55
CA ILE A 218 -1.34 21.16 10.23
C ILE A 218 -2.19 21.46 8.99
N ASP A 219 -2.02 20.65 7.95
CA ASP A 219 -2.91 20.63 6.80
C ASP A 219 -4.19 19.85 7.15
N GLU A 220 -5.20 20.58 7.61
CA GLU A 220 -6.51 20.02 7.99
C GLU A 220 -7.25 19.36 6.82
N LYS A 221 -6.96 19.74 5.57
CA LYS A 221 -7.54 19.05 4.41
C LYS A 221 -6.90 17.68 4.25
N ALA A 222 -5.57 17.61 4.34
CA ALA A 222 -4.85 16.34 4.27
C ALA A 222 -5.20 15.41 5.44
N LYS A 223 -5.40 15.95 6.65
CA LYS A 223 -5.84 15.18 7.82
C LYS A 223 -7.23 14.58 7.61
N ARG A 224 -8.22 15.40 7.22
CA ARG A 224 -9.59 14.94 6.93
C ARG A 224 -9.62 13.90 5.82
N LEU A 225 -8.83 14.10 4.76
CA LEU A 225 -8.73 13.12 3.68
C LEU A 225 -8.14 11.79 4.17
N ALA A 226 -7.11 11.82 5.01
CA ALA A 226 -6.54 10.61 5.60
C ALA A 226 -7.56 9.88 6.50
N GLU A 227 -8.34 10.61 7.30
CA GLU A 227 -9.44 10.08 8.12
C GLU A 227 -10.54 9.47 7.26
N MET A 228 -10.98 10.18 6.22
CA MET A 228 -11.96 9.66 5.27
C MET A 228 -11.46 8.38 4.60
N MET A 229 -10.17 8.24 4.31
CA MET A 229 -9.63 7.05 3.64
C MET A 229 -9.34 5.87 4.58
N ASP A 230 -9.42 6.07 5.90
CA ASP A 230 -9.16 5.00 6.84
C ASP A 230 -10.19 3.86 6.73
N GLY A 231 -9.69 2.63 6.86
CA GLY A 231 -10.50 1.41 6.74
C GLY A 231 -11.07 1.16 5.33
N LYS A 232 -10.74 1.96 4.31
CA LYS A 232 -11.23 1.76 2.94
C LYS A 232 -10.32 0.85 2.11
N LEU A 233 -10.93 -0.14 1.47
CA LEU A 233 -10.36 -0.97 0.41
C LEU A 233 -11.05 -0.62 -0.90
N LEU A 234 -10.28 -0.14 -1.87
CA LEU A 234 -10.77 0.22 -3.20
C LEU A 234 -10.28 -0.82 -4.21
N LEU A 235 -11.20 -1.42 -4.96
CA LEU A 235 -10.92 -2.39 -6.01
C LEU A 235 -11.47 -1.88 -7.34
N VAL A 236 -10.67 -1.98 -8.40
CA VAL A 236 -11.08 -1.72 -9.77
C VAL A 236 -11.24 -3.04 -10.50
N THR A 237 -12.35 -3.21 -11.21
CA THR A 237 -12.69 -4.48 -11.86
C THR A 237 -13.53 -4.29 -13.13
N ASN A 238 -13.30 -5.14 -14.13
CA ASN A 238 -14.20 -5.37 -15.26
C ASN A 238 -14.93 -6.74 -15.16
N ALA A 239 -14.84 -7.43 -14.02
CA ALA A 239 -15.38 -8.78 -13.90
C ALA A 239 -16.91 -8.76 -13.94
N GLU A 240 -17.47 -9.55 -14.85
CA GLU A 240 -18.92 -9.62 -15.08
C GLU A 240 -19.57 -10.71 -14.20
N GLY A 241 -20.84 -10.51 -13.83
CA GLY A 241 -21.60 -11.49 -13.04
C GLY A 241 -21.09 -11.70 -11.60
N LEU A 242 -20.17 -10.87 -11.11
CA LEU A 242 -19.77 -10.82 -9.70
C LEU A 242 -20.41 -9.61 -9.00
N SER A 243 -21.10 -9.83 -7.88
CA SER A 243 -21.58 -8.75 -7.03
C SER A 243 -20.41 -8.03 -6.35
N ALA A 244 -20.62 -6.78 -5.90
CA ALA A 244 -19.65 -6.02 -5.11
C ALA A 244 -19.13 -6.82 -3.90
N GLN A 245 -20.04 -7.52 -3.20
CA GLN A 245 -19.73 -8.41 -2.08
C GLN A 245 -18.75 -9.51 -2.50
N SER A 246 -19.03 -10.21 -3.62
CA SER A 246 -18.19 -11.29 -4.12
C SER A 246 -16.84 -10.79 -4.61
N VAL A 247 -16.76 -9.59 -5.19
CA VAL A 247 -15.50 -8.96 -5.59
C VAL A 247 -14.62 -8.71 -4.36
N ILE A 248 -15.18 -8.13 -3.30
CA ILE A 248 -14.47 -7.91 -2.02
C ILE A 248 -14.03 -9.24 -1.40
N GLN A 249 -14.90 -10.25 -1.36
CA GLN A 249 -14.58 -11.58 -0.80
C GLN A 249 -13.44 -12.27 -1.56
N ARG A 250 -13.48 -12.27 -2.90
CA ARG A 250 -12.42 -12.85 -3.74
C ARG A 250 -11.08 -12.13 -3.59
N TYR A 251 -11.10 -10.82 -3.36
CA TYR A 251 -9.89 -10.09 -3.06
C TYR A 251 -9.37 -10.41 -1.65
N LYS A 252 -10.24 -10.43 -0.64
CA LYS A 252 -9.85 -10.74 0.74
C LYS A 252 -9.30 -12.16 0.89
N SER A 253 -9.74 -13.13 0.09
CA SER A 253 -9.15 -14.47 0.06
C SER A 253 -7.69 -14.47 -0.46
N LEU A 254 -7.18 -13.37 -1.04
CA LEU A 254 -5.74 -13.23 -1.29
C LEU A 254 -4.93 -13.23 0.02
N ALA A 255 -5.48 -12.78 1.14
CA ALA A 255 -4.78 -12.85 2.43
C ALA A 255 -4.60 -14.32 2.90
N ASP A 256 -5.50 -15.21 2.52
CA ASP A 256 -5.39 -16.66 2.79
C ASP A 256 -4.28 -17.28 1.94
N ILE A 257 -4.15 -16.77 0.72
CA ILE A 257 -3.06 -17.06 -0.21
C ILE A 257 -1.70 -16.56 0.34
N GLU A 258 -1.62 -15.35 0.90
CA GLU A 258 -0.40 -14.86 1.55
C GLU A 258 -0.02 -15.70 2.78
N ARG A 259 -1.00 -16.18 3.55
CA ARG A 259 -0.77 -17.16 4.62
C ARG A 259 -0.24 -18.47 4.06
N GLY A 260 -0.80 -18.98 2.96
CA GLY A 260 -0.26 -20.14 2.23
C GLY A 260 1.18 -19.92 1.76
N PHE A 261 1.52 -18.72 1.30
CA PHE A 261 2.88 -18.36 0.91
C PHE A 261 3.83 -18.26 2.11
N LYS A 262 3.34 -17.81 3.28
CA LYS A 262 4.08 -17.84 4.55
C LYS A 262 4.36 -19.28 4.97
N VAL A 263 3.39 -20.18 4.83
CA VAL A 263 3.54 -21.62 5.07
C VAL A 263 4.56 -22.24 4.10
N LEU A 264 4.46 -21.96 2.79
CA LEU A 264 5.46 -22.41 1.80
C LEU A 264 6.88 -21.95 2.18
N LYS A 265 7.02 -20.71 2.68
CA LYS A 265 8.31 -20.20 3.15
C LYS A 265 8.83 -20.88 4.41
N SER A 266 7.94 -21.20 5.35
CA SER A 266 8.33 -21.78 6.65
C SER A 266 8.46 -23.31 6.63
N GLU A 267 7.65 -24.02 5.86
CA GLU A 267 7.61 -25.49 5.84
C GLU A 267 8.44 -26.09 4.70
N ILE A 268 8.63 -25.37 3.59
CA ILE A 268 9.48 -25.81 2.46
C ILE A 268 10.89 -25.15 2.54
N GLU A 269 11.22 -24.46 3.63
CA GLU A 269 12.50 -23.74 3.83
C GLU A 269 12.91 -22.85 2.63
N ILE A 270 11.94 -22.28 1.91
CA ILE A 270 12.22 -21.31 0.85
C ILE A 270 12.80 -20.00 1.44
N GLY A 271 12.76 -19.83 2.77
CA GLY A 271 13.60 -18.87 3.49
C GLY A 271 13.92 -19.31 4.93
N PRO A 272 15.11 -18.96 5.47
CA PRO A 272 16.18 -18.19 4.83
C PRO A 272 16.99 -19.06 3.86
N VAL A 273 17.28 -18.53 2.67
CA VAL A 273 18.21 -19.18 1.73
C VAL A 273 19.63 -18.91 2.22
N TYR A 274 20.18 -19.85 2.98
CA TYR A 274 21.57 -19.79 3.43
C TYR A 274 22.52 -20.06 2.27
N HIS A 275 23.60 -19.28 2.16
CA HIS A 275 24.72 -19.59 1.30
C HIS A 275 25.30 -20.96 1.70
N ARG A 276 25.10 -21.99 0.87
CA ARG A 276 25.97 -23.17 0.89
C ARG A 276 26.88 -23.12 -0.32
N LEU A 277 28.19 -23.20 -0.07
CA LEU A 277 29.15 -23.53 -1.12
C LEU A 277 28.88 -24.98 -1.55
N PRO A 278 29.08 -25.33 -2.84
CA PRO A 278 28.84 -26.68 -3.35
C PRO A 278 29.63 -27.79 -2.63
N GLU A 279 30.66 -27.44 -1.88
CA GLU A 279 31.50 -28.36 -1.12
C GLU A 279 31.34 -28.10 0.38
N ARG A 280 30.38 -28.82 1.01
CA ARG A 280 30.42 -29.28 2.41
C ARG A 280 29.24 -30.18 2.72
#